data_AF-A0A7W4KG73-F1
#
_entry.id   AF-A0A7W4KG73-F1
#
_cell.length_a   1.000
_cell.length_b   1.000
_cell.length_c   1.000
_cell.angle_alpha   90.00
_cell.angle_beta   90.00
_cell.angle_gamma   90.00
#
_symmetry.space_group_name_H-M   'P 1'
#
loop_
_entity.id
_entity.type
_entity.pdbx_description
1 polymer ?
#
loop_
_entity_poly.entity_id
_entity_poly.type
_entity_poly.pdbx_seq_one_letter_code
_entity_poly.pdbx_strand_id
1 'polypeptide(L)'
;MLIKEHFGDPGALTRQFPYMKSTFLWKSDDFIITAEALANPNNKYHGLERLAVEHQQAGSWQLAGEYWLIAAGWRRHTMDASNERHVEALQLVLRHVEYNRAMAEWKKKRLGRSAMPYPGQFGLSDD
;
A
#
# COMPACT_ATOMS: atom_id res chain seq x y z
N MET A 1 -10.57 -8.42 -9.78
CA MET A 1 -10.48 -7.06 -9.22
C MET A 1 -9.80 -7.21 -7.88
N LEU A 2 -8.55 -6.75 -7.74
CA LEU A 2 -7.67 -7.07 -6.59
C LEU A 2 -8.34 -6.88 -5.22
N ILE A 3 -9.17 -5.84 -5.05
CA ILE A 3 -9.93 -5.63 -3.80
C ILE A 3 -10.85 -6.82 -3.48
N LYS A 4 -11.54 -7.37 -4.48
CA LYS A 4 -12.40 -8.57 -4.33
C LYS A 4 -11.59 -9.82 -3.99
N GLU A 5 -10.37 -9.91 -4.51
CA GLU A 5 -9.47 -11.06 -4.30
C GLU A 5 -8.83 -11.05 -2.90
N HIS A 6 -8.50 -9.88 -2.35
CA HIS A 6 -7.88 -9.76 -1.02
C HIS A 6 -8.86 -9.57 0.12
N PHE A 7 -9.98 -8.89 -0.15
CA PHE A 7 -10.92 -8.48 0.89
C PHE A 7 -12.32 -9.06 0.67
N GLY A 8 -12.54 -9.86 -0.37
CA GLY A 8 -13.85 -10.43 -0.67
C GLY A 8 -14.81 -9.38 -1.24
N ASP A 9 -15.30 -8.46 -0.42
CA ASP A 9 -16.14 -7.35 -0.84
C ASP A 9 -15.55 -5.99 -0.41
N PRO A 10 -15.91 -4.87 -1.06
CA PRO A 10 -15.47 -3.53 -0.64
C PRO A 10 -15.86 -3.17 0.81
N GLY A 11 -16.87 -3.84 1.37
CA GLY A 11 -17.28 -3.72 2.77
C GLY A 11 -16.26 -4.29 3.75
N ALA A 12 -15.59 -5.39 3.43
CA ALA A 12 -14.55 -5.98 4.26
C ALA A 12 -13.27 -5.12 4.26
N LEU A 13 -12.89 -4.56 3.11
CA LEU A 13 -11.82 -3.56 3.03
C LEU A 13 -12.13 -2.37 3.95
N THR A 14 -13.35 -1.84 3.89
CA THR A 14 -13.76 -0.71 4.72
C THR A 14 -14.10 -1.07 6.18
N ARG A 15 -14.24 -2.34 6.54
CA ARG A 15 -14.27 -2.80 7.94
C ARG A 15 -12.87 -2.80 8.53
N GLN A 16 -11.89 -3.29 7.76
CA GLN A 16 -10.49 -3.31 8.18
C GLN A 16 -9.85 -1.91 8.14
N PHE A 17 -10.31 -1.07 7.22
CA PHE A 17 -9.86 0.30 7.05
C PHE A 17 -11.06 1.27 6.94
N PRO A 18 -11.68 1.62 8.09
CA PRO A 18 -12.86 2.49 8.12
C PRO A 18 -12.70 3.83 7.41
N TYR A 19 -11.50 4.40 7.41
CA TYR A 19 -11.17 5.65 6.75
C TYR A 19 -11.30 5.62 5.21
N MET A 20 -11.44 4.43 4.63
CA MET A 20 -11.66 4.24 3.20
C MET A 20 -13.15 4.24 2.82
N LYS A 21 -14.07 4.38 3.79
CA LYS A 21 -15.49 4.61 3.49
C LYS A 21 -15.65 6.01 2.89
N SER A 22 -16.40 6.11 1.80
CA SER A 22 -16.79 7.42 1.22
C SER A 22 -17.54 8.30 2.22
N THR A 23 -18.23 7.68 3.18
CA THR A 23 -18.99 8.34 4.25
C THR A 23 -18.23 8.45 5.57
N PHE A 24 -16.92 8.18 5.60
CA PHE A 24 -16.17 8.23 6.85
C PHE A 24 -16.13 9.66 7.39
N LEU A 25 -16.86 9.89 8.48
CA LEU A 25 -16.79 11.11 9.24
C LEU A 25 -15.52 11.06 10.09
N TRP A 26 -14.50 11.81 9.68
CA TRP A 26 -13.25 11.98 10.43
C TRP A 26 -13.45 12.52 11.86
N LYS A 27 -14.68 12.92 12.22
CA LYS A 27 -15.08 13.52 13.50
C LYS A 27 -16.33 12.83 14.07
N SER A 28 -16.38 11.50 14.11
CA SER A 28 -17.46 10.79 14.83
C SER A 28 -16.90 9.81 15.85
N ASP A 29 -17.44 9.86 17.07
CA ASP A 29 -17.01 9.10 18.24
C ASP A 29 -17.30 7.58 18.18
N ASP A 30 -17.87 7.08 17.07
CA ASP A 30 -18.44 5.73 16.98
C ASP A 30 -17.48 4.61 16.53
N PHE A 31 -16.16 4.81 16.63
CA PHE A 31 -15.19 3.73 16.39
C PHE A 31 -14.24 3.56 17.56
N ILE A 32 -14.11 2.32 18.05
CA ILE A 32 -13.03 1.89 18.96
C ILE A 32 -11.71 1.86 18.16
N ILE A 33 -11.24 3.04 17.84
CA ILE A 33 -9.89 3.38 17.44
C ILE A 33 -9.55 4.51 18.41
N THR A 34 -8.48 4.38 19.18
CA THR A 34 -8.13 5.41 20.16
C THR A 34 -8.06 6.78 19.49
N ALA A 35 -8.45 7.85 20.20
CA ALA A 35 -8.41 9.20 19.66
C ALA A 35 -7.02 9.57 19.10
N GLU A 36 -5.93 9.01 19.67
CA GLU A 36 -4.57 9.10 19.14
C GLU A 36 -4.37 8.44 17.76
N ALA A 37 -4.97 7.28 17.52
CA ALA A 37 -4.91 6.61 16.21
C ALA A 37 -5.80 7.31 15.17
N LEU A 38 -6.84 8.05 15.57
CA LEU A 38 -7.61 8.93 14.69
C LEU A 38 -6.93 10.28 14.45
N ALA A 39 -6.20 10.80 15.45
CA ALA A 39 -5.49 12.07 15.40
C ALA A 39 -4.16 11.99 14.66
N ASN A 40 -3.67 10.79 14.29
CA ASN A 40 -2.48 10.66 13.45
C ASN A 40 -2.85 10.88 11.98
N PRO A 41 -2.53 12.05 11.37
CA PRO A 41 -2.84 12.32 9.96
C PRO A 41 -2.16 11.34 8.99
N ASN A 42 -1.20 10.56 9.47
CA ASN A 42 -0.48 9.56 8.70
C ASN A 42 -1.24 8.22 8.57
N ASN A 43 -2.24 7.94 9.42
CA ASN A 43 -2.98 6.66 9.38
C ASN A 43 -3.86 6.46 8.13
N LYS A 44 -4.08 7.49 7.31
CA LYS A 44 -4.95 7.42 6.11
C LYS A 44 -4.38 6.57 4.96
N TYR A 45 -3.06 6.41 4.91
CA TYR A 45 -2.36 5.73 3.81
C TYR A 45 -1.52 4.56 4.32
N HIS A 46 -0.98 4.68 5.54
CA HIS A 46 -0.01 3.72 6.04
C HIS A 46 -0.60 2.38 6.46
N GLY A 47 -1.92 2.20 6.57
CA GLY A 47 -2.48 0.89 6.89
C GLY A 47 -2.19 -0.14 5.80
N LEU A 48 -2.45 0.21 4.53
CA LEU A 48 -2.16 -0.65 3.38
C LEU A 48 -0.66 -0.76 3.10
N GLU A 49 0.07 0.34 3.25
CA GLU A 49 1.52 0.37 3.07
C GLU A 49 2.24 -0.48 4.12
N ARG A 50 1.77 -0.44 5.38
CA ARG A 50 2.27 -1.29 6.46
C ARG A 50 1.98 -2.76 6.19
N LEU A 51 0.75 -3.12 5.78
CA LEU A 51 0.47 -4.50 5.37
C LEU A 51 1.36 -4.93 4.22
N ALA A 52 1.58 -4.05 3.24
CA ALA A 52 2.46 -4.33 2.13
C ALA A 52 3.89 -4.60 2.59
N VAL A 53 4.42 -3.80 3.53
CA VAL A 53 5.74 -4.03 4.15
C VAL A 53 5.77 -5.34 4.95
N GLU A 54 4.76 -5.65 5.75
CA GLU A 54 4.67 -6.90 6.52
C GLU A 54 4.70 -8.12 5.58
N HIS A 55 3.94 -8.09 4.49
CA HIS A 55 3.96 -9.16 3.49
C HIS A 55 5.26 -9.20 2.69
N GLN A 56 5.90 -8.05 2.44
CA GLN A 56 7.21 -7.96 1.81
C GLN A 56 8.26 -8.65 2.69
N GLN A 57 8.29 -8.36 3.99
CA GLN A 57 9.18 -8.97 4.99
C GLN A 57 8.93 -10.47 5.14
N ALA A 58 7.66 -10.90 5.08
CA ALA A 58 7.29 -12.32 5.04
C ALA A 58 7.64 -13.01 3.70
N GLY A 59 8.21 -12.30 2.74
CA GLY A 59 8.62 -12.83 1.44
C GLY A 59 7.47 -13.15 0.49
N SER A 60 6.27 -12.63 0.77
CA SER A 60 5.04 -12.73 -0.03
C SER A 60 4.96 -11.59 -1.06
N TRP A 61 5.96 -11.52 -1.95
CA TRP A 61 6.20 -10.37 -2.83
C TRP A 61 5.02 -10.01 -3.75
N GLN A 62 4.31 -11.00 -4.30
CA GLN A 62 3.15 -10.73 -5.14
C GLN A 62 2.05 -10.00 -4.35
N LEU A 63 1.71 -10.54 -3.18
CA LEU A 63 0.70 -9.98 -2.28
C LEU A 63 1.10 -8.60 -1.76
N ALA A 64 2.38 -8.40 -1.41
CA ALA A 64 2.92 -7.10 -1.06
C ALA A 64 2.75 -6.07 -2.19
N GLY A 65 3.06 -6.45 -3.43
CA GLY A 65 2.89 -5.59 -4.61
C GLY A 65 1.42 -5.24 -4.88
N GLU A 66 0.51 -6.17 -4.63
CA GLU A 66 -0.93 -5.94 -4.76
C GLU A 66 -1.45 -4.94 -3.71
N TYR A 67 -1.00 -5.02 -2.46
CA TYR A 67 -1.33 -4.02 -1.44
C TYR A 67 -0.76 -2.63 -1.76
N TRP A 68 0.49 -2.54 -2.21
CA TRP A 68 1.05 -1.27 -2.69
C TRP A 68 0.25 -0.69 -3.87
N LEU A 69 -0.24 -1.52 -4.78
CA LEU A 69 -1.03 -1.05 -5.91
C LEU A 69 -2.40 -0.50 -5.47
N ILE A 70 -3.02 -1.13 -4.47
CA ILE A 70 -4.25 -0.61 -3.86
C ILE A 70 -3.95 0.74 -3.17
N ALA A 71 -2.84 0.85 -2.42
CA ALA A 71 -2.42 2.11 -1.81
C ALA A 71 -2.19 3.21 -2.87
N ALA A 72 -1.57 2.90 -4.01
CA ALA A 72 -1.39 3.85 -5.12
C ALA A 72 -2.73 4.35 -5.67
N GLY A 73 -3.70 3.45 -5.87
CA GLY A 73 -5.05 3.81 -6.31
C GLY A 73 -5.71 4.80 -5.36
N TRP A 74 -5.57 4.59 -4.05
CA TRP A 74 -6.10 5.50 -3.03
C TRP A 74 -5.39 6.85 -3.01
N ARG A 75 -4.05 6.87 -3.03
CA ARG A 75 -3.29 8.12 -3.12
C ARG A 75 -3.67 8.91 -4.36
N ARG A 76 -3.86 8.25 -5.51
CA ARG A 76 -4.30 8.90 -6.75
C ARG A 76 -5.73 9.45 -6.64
N HIS A 77 -6.61 8.79 -5.89
CA HIS A 77 -7.98 9.25 -5.71
C HIS A 77 -8.08 10.46 -4.76
N THR A 78 -7.22 10.52 -3.73
CA THR A 78 -7.27 11.56 -2.70
C THR A 78 -6.22 12.66 -2.86
N MET A 79 -5.34 12.57 -3.87
CA MET A 79 -4.31 13.58 -4.10
C MET A 79 -4.92 14.93 -4.49
N ASP A 80 -4.41 15.97 -3.87
CA ASP A 80 -4.45 17.33 -4.39
C ASP A 80 -3.34 17.52 -5.45
N ALA A 81 -3.73 17.86 -6.68
CA ALA A 81 -2.81 18.06 -7.80
C ALA A 81 -1.90 19.30 -7.64
N SER A 82 -2.26 20.24 -6.76
CA SER A 82 -1.43 21.41 -6.44
C SER A 82 -0.35 21.13 -5.39
N ASN A 83 -0.38 19.95 -4.75
CA ASN A 83 0.56 19.57 -3.70
C ASN A 83 1.57 18.54 -4.21
N GLU A 84 2.79 19.00 -4.50
CA GLU A 84 3.89 18.17 -5.03
C GLU A 84 4.21 16.96 -4.12
N ARG A 85 4.02 17.07 -2.80
CA ARG A 85 4.26 15.97 -1.87
C ARG A 85 3.31 14.79 -2.09
N HIS A 86 2.10 15.03 -2.58
CA HIS A 86 1.18 13.94 -2.93
C HIS A 86 1.64 13.19 -4.18
N VAL A 87 2.24 13.91 -5.14
CA VAL A 87 2.83 13.31 -6.34
C VAL A 87 4.05 12.47 -5.97
N GLU A 88 4.95 12.99 -5.15
CA GLU A 88 6.11 12.25 -4.64
C GLU A 88 5.70 10.98 -3.89
N ALA A 89 4.69 11.07 -3.01
CA ALA A 89 4.22 9.92 -2.27
C ALA A 89 3.54 8.86 -3.16
N LEU A 90 2.82 9.28 -4.21
CA LEU A 90 2.29 8.35 -5.21
C LEU A 90 3.42 7.65 -5.98
N GLN A 91 4.45 8.40 -6.39
CA GLN A 91 5.62 7.83 -7.06
C GLN A 91 6.35 6.82 -6.17
N LEU A 92 6.53 7.12 -4.89
CA LEU A 92 7.14 6.20 -3.92
C LEU A 92 6.38 4.87 -3.87
N VAL A 93 5.05 4.91 -3.76
CA VAL A 93 4.23 3.69 -3.73
C VAL A 93 4.33 2.90 -5.03
N LEU A 94 4.34 3.58 -6.18
CA LEU A 94 4.47 2.91 -7.48
C LEU A 94 5.84 2.23 -7.63
N ARG A 95 6.92 2.81 -7.11
CA ARG A 95 8.25 2.16 -7.07
C ARG A 95 8.21 0.87 -6.25
N HIS A 96 7.50 0.85 -5.12
CA HIS A 96 7.30 -0.38 -4.35
C HIS A 96 6.47 -1.43 -5.11
N VAL A 97 5.48 -1.03 -5.91
CA VAL A 97 4.75 -1.97 -6.79
C VAL A 97 5.70 -2.64 -7.78
N GLU A 98 6.52 -1.84 -8.46
CA GLU A 98 7.47 -2.32 -9.47
C GLU A 98 8.51 -3.25 -8.86
N TYR A 99 9.10 -2.85 -7.72
CA TYR A 99 10.06 -3.67 -6.99
C TYR A 99 9.46 -5.02 -6.56
N ASN A 100 8.28 -5.02 -5.95
CA ASN A 100 7.61 -6.24 -5.50
C ASN A 100 7.25 -7.17 -6.67
N ARG A 101 6.83 -6.62 -7.81
CA ARG A 101 6.61 -7.40 -9.04
C ARG A 101 7.91 -8.02 -9.56
N ALA A 102 8.99 -7.25 -9.61
CA ALA A 102 10.29 -7.75 -10.05
C ALA A 102 10.78 -8.88 -9.14
N MET A 103 10.65 -8.72 -7.81
CA MET A 103 11.01 -9.75 -6.83
C MET A 103 10.14 -11.00 -6.95
N ALA A 104 8.82 -10.85 -7.16
CA ALA A 104 7.92 -11.98 -7.38
C ALA A 104 8.30 -12.77 -8.64
N GLU A 105 8.59 -12.08 -9.74
CA GLU A 105 9.04 -12.70 -10.99
C GLU A 105 10.41 -13.37 -10.86
N TRP A 106 11.36 -12.72 -10.18
CA TRP A 106 12.66 -13.32 -9.91
C TRP A 106 12.54 -14.61 -9.06
N LYS A 107 11.71 -14.59 -8.00
CA LYS A 107 11.45 -15.78 -7.18
C LYS A 107 10.80 -16.92 -7.96
N LYS A 108 9.86 -16.62 -8.86
CA LYS A 108 9.24 -17.62 -9.75
C LYS A 108 10.28 -18.24 -10.70
N LYS A 109 11.19 -17.42 -11.22
CA LYS A 109 12.13 -17.84 -12.26
C LYS A 109 13.27 -18.72 -11.76
N ARG A 110 13.64 -18.67 -10.47
CA ARG A 110 14.52 -19.53 -9.62
C ARG A 110 15.64 -20.41 -10.24
N LEU A 111 15.94 -20.29 -11.53
CA LEU A 111 16.66 -21.21 -12.41
C LEU A 111 17.47 -20.47 -13.51
N GLY A 112 17.31 -19.15 -13.65
CA GLY A 112 18.09 -18.33 -14.58
C GLY A 112 19.10 -17.46 -13.83
N ARG A 113 20.28 -17.23 -14.43
CA ARG A 113 21.35 -16.33 -13.96
C ARG A 113 20.93 -14.83 -13.86
N SER A 114 19.65 -14.54 -13.63
CA SER A 114 19.16 -13.18 -13.47
C SER A 114 19.58 -12.65 -12.11
N ALA A 115 20.21 -11.48 -12.11
CA ALA A 115 20.52 -10.75 -10.89
C ALA A 115 19.24 -10.55 -10.05
N MET A 116 19.37 -10.68 -8.74
CA MET A 116 18.29 -10.39 -7.80
C MET A 116 17.95 -8.89 -7.89
N PRO A 117 16.66 -8.53 -8.03
CA PRO A 117 16.24 -7.14 -7.93
C PRO A 117 16.62 -6.56 -6.56
N TYR A 118 17.12 -5.33 -6.52
CA TYR A 118 17.42 -4.62 -5.27
C TYR A 118 16.67 -3.27 -5.22
N PRO A 119 16.27 -2.78 -4.03
CA PRO A 119 15.45 -1.58 -3.87
C PRO A 119 15.99 -0.35 -4.61
N GLY A 120 17.31 -0.13 -4.57
CA GLY A 120 17.97 0.99 -5.26
C GLY A 120 17.71 1.06 -6.77
N GLN A 121 17.46 -0.06 -7.46
CA GLN A 121 17.12 -0.06 -8.90
C GLN A 121 15.78 0.63 -9.20
N PHE A 122 14.92 0.73 -8.19
CA PHE A 122 13.60 1.32 -8.28
C PHE A 122 13.54 2.69 -7.60
N GLY A 123 14.68 3.25 -7.18
CA GLY A 123 14.72 4.52 -6.44
C GLY A 123 14.08 4.41 -5.05
N LEU A 124 14.21 3.25 -4.41
CA LEU A 124 13.88 3.00 -3.00
C LEU A 124 15.19 2.93 -2.20
N SER A 125 15.15 3.34 -0.92
CA SER A 125 16.28 3.12 -0.01
C SER A 125 16.33 1.67 0.45
N ASP A 126 17.52 1.21 0.86
CA ASP A 126 17.72 -0.09 1.51
C ASP A 126 17.45 -0.04 3.04
N ASP A 127 17.07 1.14 3.57
CA ASP A 127 16.84 1.41 5.01
C ASP A 127 15.53 0.85 5.57
#